data_AF-N9P1U0-F1
#
_entry.id   AF-N9P1U0-F1
#
_cell.length_a   1.000
_cell.length_b   1.000
_cell.length_c   1.000
_cell.angle_alpha   90.00
_cell.angle_beta   90.00
_cell.angle_gamma   90.00
#
_symmetry.space_group_name_H-M   'P 1'
#
loop_
_entity.id
_entity.type
_entity.pdbx_description
1 polymer ?
#
loop_
_entity_poly.entity_id
_entity_poly.type
_entity_poly.pdbx_seq_one_letter_code
_entity_poly.pdbx_strand_id
1 'polypeptide(L)'
;MNKRLSNTDRIGPCDSVVIWSGDNGDFRGVPAELLIEKIQESIKKVDYPPINIQHFNPNADFTLDIENHEVGTYLILNPSVSITTGSIKLPERYTVTDGQVLLVACSQQVNNFSVDGNNALVIGAPNALAANGFFKLKYDKLSNTWYRVG
;
A
#
# COMPACT_ATOMS: atom_id res chain seq x y z
N MET A 1 22.33 -38.53 -35.36
CA MET A 1 21.16 -37.74 -35.82
C MET A 1 21.35 -36.31 -35.37
N ASN A 2 21.45 -35.35 -36.30
CA ASN A 2 21.46 -33.92 -35.95
C ASN A 2 20.05 -33.50 -35.53
N LYS A 3 19.84 -33.32 -34.23
CA LYS A 3 18.61 -32.73 -33.69
C LYS A 3 18.63 -31.24 -33.99
N ARG A 4 17.72 -30.78 -34.85
CA ARG A 4 17.51 -29.35 -35.16
C ARG A 4 16.57 -28.75 -34.12
N LEU A 5 16.77 -27.47 -33.80
CA LEU A 5 15.85 -26.73 -32.95
C LEU A 5 14.47 -26.68 -33.63
N SER A 6 13.43 -26.98 -32.87
CA SER A 6 12.04 -27.00 -33.31
C SER A 6 11.18 -26.24 -32.31
N ASN A 7 10.08 -25.68 -32.79
CA ASN A 7 9.18 -24.93 -31.93
C ASN A 7 8.31 -25.88 -31.10
N THR A 8 8.02 -25.48 -29.87
CA THR A 8 7.02 -26.09 -28.99
C THR A 8 6.03 -25.01 -28.57
N ASP A 9 4.76 -25.36 -28.41
CA ASP A 9 3.69 -24.49 -27.91
C ASP A 9 3.43 -24.66 -26.40
N ARG A 10 4.12 -25.62 -25.77
CA ARG A 10 4.01 -25.92 -24.34
C ARG A 10 5.39 -26.14 -23.74
N ILE A 11 5.59 -25.62 -22.53
CA ILE A 11 6.82 -25.80 -21.73
C ILE A 11 6.53 -26.83 -20.65
N GLY A 12 7.30 -27.91 -20.63
CA GLY A 12 7.30 -28.95 -19.61
C GLY A 12 8.48 -28.83 -18.63
N PRO A 13 8.46 -29.59 -17.52
CA PRO A 13 9.46 -29.52 -16.45
C PRO A 13 10.87 -29.97 -16.85
N CYS A 14 11.03 -30.64 -18.00
CA CYS A 14 12.32 -31.04 -18.53
C CYS A 14 12.76 -30.22 -19.76
N ASP A 15 12.03 -29.15 -20.09
CA ASP A 15 12.35 -28.34 -21.24
C ASP A 15 13.48 -27.36 -20.93
N SER A 16 14.25 -27.06 -21.96
CA SER A 16 15.37 -26.12 -21.90
C SER A 16 15.20 -25.05 -22.97
N VAL A 17 15.54 -23.81 -22.60
CA VAL A 17 15.61 -22.68 -23.51
C VAL A 17 17.03 -22.59 -24.05
N VAL A 18 17.16 -22.29 -25.34
CA VAL A 18 18.47 -22.02 -25.93
C VAL A 18 18.75 -20.52 -25.82
N ILE A 19 19.89 -20.19 -25.22
CA ILE A 19 20.38 -18.82 -25.08
C ILE A 19 21.73 -18.68 -25.79
N TRP A 20 22.04 -17.47 -26.25
CA TRP A 20 23.37 -17.14 -26.74
C TRP A 20 24.23 -16.59 -25.60
N SER A 21 25.42 -17.15 -25.40
CA SER A 21 26.40 -16.63 -24.44
C SER A 21 27.43 -15.76 -25.16
N GLY A 22 27.38 -14.45 -24.93
CA GLY A 22 28.36 -13.52 -25.50
C GLY A 22 29.80 -13.82 -25.05
N ASP A 23 29.98 -14.20 -23.78
CA ASP A 23 31.30 -14.49 -23.19
C ASP A 23 31.97 -15.73 -23.78
N ASN A 24 31.17 -16.72 -24.18
CA ASN A 24 31.66 -17.99 -24.70
C ASN A 24 31.54 -18.09 -26.23
N GLY A 25 30.83 -17.15 -26.87
CA GLY A 25 30.59 -17.15 -28.31
C GLY A 25 29.83 -18.39 -28.80
N ASP A 26 28.98 -18.99 -27.97
CA ASP A 26 28.26 -20.23 -28.27
C ASP A 26 26.78 -20.19 -27.84
N PHE A 27 25.99 -21.12 -28.39
CA PHE A 27 24.61 -21.39 -27.94
C PHE A 27 24.63 -22.40 -26.80
N ARG A 28 23.88 -22.12 -25.73
CA ARG A 28 23.76 -22.97 -24.55
C ARG A 28 22.31 -23.30 -24.26
N GLY A 29 22.05 -24.54 -23.87
CA GLY A 29 20.77 -24.94 -23.30
C GLY A 29 20.76 -24.62 -21.81
N VAL A 30 19.73 -23.91 -21.36
CA VAL A 30 19.47 -23.64 -19.94
C VAL A 30 18.11 -24.24 -19.57
N PRO A 31 17.98 -24.96 -18.44
CA PRO A 31 16.67 -25.41 -17.96
C PRO A 31 15.72 -24.23 -17.82
N ALA A 32 14.46 -24.40 -18.24
CA ALA A 32 13.46 -23.32 -18.16
C ALA A 32 13.31 -22.77 -16.73
N GLU A 33 13.40 -23.65 -15.72
CA GLU A 33 13.34 -23.27 -14.30
C GLU A 33 14.47 -22.31 -13.91
N LEU A 34 15.70 -22.59 -14.35
CA LEU A 34 16.87 -21.75 -14.04
C LEU A 34 16.77 -20.38 -14.72
N LEU A 35 16.18 -20.32 -15.92
CA LEU A 35 15.89 -19.04 -16.58
C LEU A 35 14.82 -18.24 -15.81
N ILE A 36 13.76 -18.90 -15.35
CA ILE A 36 12.70 -18.27 -14.55
C ILE A 36 13.25 -17.72 -13.25
N GLU A 37 14.06 -18.50 -12.52
CA GLU A 37 14.75 -18.06 -11.31
C GLU A 37 15.58 -16.80 -11.59
N LYS A 38 16.37 -16.80 -12.67
CA LYS A 38 17.19 -15.65 -13.02
C LYS A 38 16.39 -14.40 -13.42
N ILE A 39 15.25 -14.59 -14.09
CA ILE A 39 14.32 -13.51 -14.39
C ILE A 39 13.72 -12.98 -13.10
N GLN A 40 13.30 -13.84 -12.17
CA GLN A 40 12.74 -13.44 -10.88
C GLN A 40 13.74 -12.67 -10.02
N GLU A 41 15.02 -13.04 -10.02
CA GLU A 41 16.09 -12.26 -9.38
C GLU A 41 16.26 -10.87 -10.02
N SER A 42 16.05 -10.78 -11.34
CA SER A 42 16.24 -9.55 -12.11
C SER A 42 15.03 -8.61 -12.02
N ILE A 43 13.84 -9.16 -11.80
CA ILE A 43 12.65 -8.38 -11.46
C ILE A 43 12.86 -7.92 -10.03
N LYS A 44 13.11 -6.61 -9.85
CA LYS A 44 12.99 -5.99 -8.53
C LYS A 44 11.59 -6.32 -8.00
N LYS A 45 11.50 -7.25 -7.06
CA LYS A 45 10.30 -7.40 -6.23
C LYS A 45 10.12 -6.05 -5.55
N VAL A 46 9.19 -5.26 -6.06
CA VAL A 46 8.62 -4.17 -5.27
C VAL A 46 7.71 -4.89 -4.30
N ASP A 47 8.28 -5.40 -3.20
CA ASP A 47 7.48 -5.73 -2.03
C ASP A 47 6.86 -4.41 -1.62
N TYR A 48 5.60 -4.20 -2.00
CA TYR A 48 4.82 -3.13 -1.43
C TYR A 48 4.69 -3.50 0.05
N PRO A 49 5.33 -2.74 0.97
CA PRO A 49 5.15 -3.04 2.38
C PRO A 49 3.65 -3.01 2.66
N PRO A 50 3.11 -3.99 3.40
CA PRO A 50 1.69 -4.02 3.70
C PRO A 50 1.34 -2.72 4.43
N ILE A 51 0.17 -2.15 4.12
CA ILE A 51 -0.31 -1.00 4.86
C ILE A 51 -0.44 -1.36 6.34
N ASN A 52 0.03 -0.49 7.23
CA ASN A 52 -0.05 -0.78 8.66
C ASN A 52 -1.50 -0.65 9.14
N ILE A 53 -1.96 -1.60 9.97
CA ILE A 53 -3.33 -1.59 10.51
C ILE A 53 -3.29 -1.07 11.95
N GLN A 54 -3.83 0.12 12.17
CA GLN A 54 -3.99 0.72 13.49
C GLN A 54 -5.43 0.45 13.97
N HIS A 55 -5.57 -0.23 15.11
CA HIS A 55 -6.88 -0.54 15.70
C HIS A 55 -7.19 0.44 16.83
N PHE A 56 -8.42 0.97 16.87
CA PHE A 56 -8.85 1.83 17.97
C PHE A 56 -10.34 1.61 18.29
N ASN A 57 -10.63 1.29 19.56
CA ASN A 57 -11.97 0.91 20.02
C ASN A 57 -12.45 1.85 21.14
N PRO A 58 -12.85 3.10 20.84
CA PRO A 58 -13.27 4.05 21.86
C PRO A 58 -14.67 3.74 22.40
N ASN A 59 -14.92 4.10 23.65
CA ASN A 59 -16.23 4.04 24.29
C ASN A 59 -16.71 5.43 24.79
N ALA A 60 -15.95 6.48 24.48
CA ALA A 60 -16.20 7.88 24.82
C ALA A 60 -15.51 8.80 23.79
N ASP A 61 -15.68 10.11 23.94
CA ASP A 61 -15.02 11.12 23.11
C ASP A 61 -13.49 10.95 23.15
N PHE A 62 -12.83 11.21 22.01
CA PHE A 62 -11.41 10.85 21.84
C PHE A 62 -10.59 11.82 20.99
N THR A 63 -9.27 11.75 21.22
CA THR A 63 -8.23 12.26 20.32
C THR A 63 -7.22 11.14 20.10
N LEU A 64 -6.96 10.78 18.85
CA LEU A 64 -6.03 9.71 18.47
C LEU A 64 -4.93 10.24 17.55
N ASP A 65 -3.68 9.98 17.90
CA ASP A 65 -2.55 10.21 17.00
C ASP A 65 -2.43 9.05 15.99
N ILE A 66 -2.33 9.39 14.70
CA ILE A 66 -2.12 8.43 13.62
C ILE A 66 -0.63 8.09 13.52
N GLU A 67 -0.33 6.81 13.53
CA GLU A 67 1.05 6.35 13.37
C GLU A 67 1.58 6.64 11.97
N ASN A 68 2.83 7.09 11.89
CA ASN A 68 3.48 7.39 10.62
C ASN A 68 4.19 6.16 10.06
N HIS A 69 3.69 5.66 8.92
CA HIS A 69 4.26 4.52 8.21
C HIS A 69 4.50 4.90 6.75
N GLU A 70 5.62 4.44 6.17
CA GLU A 70 6.09 4.84 4.83
C GLU A 70 5.05 4.61 3.72
N VAL A 71 4.25 3.54 3.81
CA VAL A 71 3.21 3.23 2.82
C VAL A 71 1.86 3.89 3.18
N GLY A 72 1.68 4.22 4.45
CA GLY A 72 0.42 4.71 5.00
C GLY A 72 -0.18 3.81 6.08
N THR A 73 -1.34 4.23 6.55
CA THR A 73 -2.00 3.66 7.72
C THR A 73 -3.46 3.37 7.40
N TYR A 74 -3.94 2.20 7.80
CA TYR A 74 -5.34 1.83 7.82
C TYR A 74 -5.85 1.85 9.26
N LEU A 75 -6.62 2.89 9.59
CA LEU A 75 -7.27 3.02 10.89
C LEU A 75 -8.62 2.29 10.87
N ILE A 76 -8.73 1.27 11.71
CA ILE A 76 -9.99 0.61 12.04
C ILE A 76 -10.51 1.22 13.34
N LEU A 77 -11.48 2.10 13.21
CA LEU A 77 -12.19 2.73 14.31
C LEU A 77 -13.44 1.90 14.62
N ASN A 78 -13.45 1.20 15.75
CA ASN A 78 -14.58 0.36 16.13
C ASN A 78 -15.14 0.76 17.51
N PRO A 79 -15.86 1.89 17.60
CA PRO A 79 -16.48 2.31 18.84
C PRO A 79 -17.57 1.32 19.27
N SER A 80 -17.77 1.13 20.57
CA SER A 80 -18.87 0.30 21.08
C SER A 80 -20.21 1.04 21.21
N VAL A 81 -20.17 2.37 21.12
CA VAL A 81 -21.31 3.29 21.23
C VAL A 81 -21.16 4.43 20.22
N SER A 82 -22.23 5.17 19.96
CA SER A 82 -22.13 6.42 19.20
C SER A 82 -21.29 7.45 19.99
N ILE A 83 -20.36 8.10 19.30
CA ILE A 83 -19.45 9.09 19.88
C ILE A 83 -19.94 10.50 19.57
N THR A 84 -19.86 11.40 20.55
CA THR A 84 -20.26 12.80 20.35
C THR A 84 -19.16 13.55 19.62
N THR A 85 -17.94 13.49 20.15
CA THR A 85 -16.76 14.18 19.59
C THR A 85 -15.59 13.22 19.43
N GLY A 86 -15.06 13.15 18.21
CA GLY A 86 -13.84 12.38 17.92
C GLY A 86 -12.88 13.21 17.10
N SER A 87 -11.59 13.04 17.34
CA SER A 87 -10.56 13.72 16.57
C SER A 87 -9.41 12.78 16.28
N ILE A 88 -8.85 12.90 15.08
CA ILE A 88 -7.58 12.25 14.74
C ILE A 88 -6.54 13.30 14.42
N LYS A 89 -5.30 13.05 14.80
CA LYS A 89 -4.16 13.90 14.48
C LYS A 89 -3.22 13.16 13.53
N LEU A 90 -3.01 13.74 12.36
CA LEU A 90 -2.16 13.18 11.32
C LEU A 90 -0.67 13.28 11.71
N PRO A 91 0.20 12.47 11.09
CA PRO A 91 1.63 12.61 11.32
C PRO A 91 2.15 14.00 10.95
N GLU A 92 3.25 14.38 11.58
CA GLU A 92 3.89 15.68 11.35
C GLU A 92 4.35 15.79 9.90
N ARG A 93 4.00 16.91 9.24
CA ARG A 93 4.13 17.08 7.78
C ARG A 93 5.52 16.81 7.20
N TYR A 94 6.60 17.04 7.96
CA TYR A 94 7.98 16.79 7.50
C TYR A 94 8.36 15.31 7.60
N THR A 95 7.64 14.53 8.41
CA THR A 95 7.83 13.07 8.53
C THR A 95 7.02 12.26 7.51
N VAL A 96 6.03 12.86 6.86
CA VAL A 96 5.15 12.18 5.90
C VAL A 96 5.85 12.04 4.54
N THR A 97 5.73 10.86 3.92
CA THR A 97 6.24 10.60 2.58
C THR A 97 5.25 10.99 1.50
N ASP A 98 5.75 11.35 0.31
CA ASP A 98 4.86 11.75 -0.78
C ASP A 98 3.98 10.57 -1.23
N GLY A 99 2.69 10.83 -1.42
CA GLY A 99 1.72 9.82 -1.81
C GLY A 99 1.27 8.87 -0.70
N GLN A 100 1.73 9.07 0.54
CA GLN A 100 1.28 8.32 1.72
C GLN A 100 -0.25 8.41 1.88
N VAL A 101 -0.85 7.30 2.32
CA VAL A 101 -2.30 7.16 2.40
C VAL A 101 -2.76 6.98 3.84
N LEU A 102 -3.86 7.63 4.21
CA LEU A 102 -4.65 7.27 5.39
C LEU A 102 -5.99 6.73 4.92
N LEU A 103 -6.32 5.51 5.31
CA LEU A 103 -7.66 4.95 5.18
C LEU A 103 -8.29 4.87 6.56
N VAL A 104 -9.53 5.31 6.69
CA VAL A 104 -10.27 5.23 7.95
C VAL A 104 -11.59 4.53 7.69
N ALA A 105 -11.89 3.51 8.49
CA ALA A 105 -13.19 2.85 8.54
C ALA A 105 -13.74 2.94 9.95
N CYS A 106 -15.02 3.30 10.08
CA CYS A 106 -15.69 3.49 11.37
C CYS A 106 -16.95 2.63 11.48
N SER A 107 -17.09 1.84 12.56
CA SER A 107 -18.26 0.98 12.73
C SER A 107 -19.50 1.71 13.26
N GLN A 108 -19.31 2.72 14.12
CA GLN A 108 -20.39 3.49 14.75
C GLN A 108 -20.36 4.97 14.34
N GLN A 109 -21.45 5.69 14.60
CA GLN A 109 -21.53 7.12 14.30
C GLN A 109 -20.61 7.96 15.21
N VAL A 110 -19.93 8.94 14.62
CA VAL A 110 -19.23 10.03 15.32
C VAL A 110 -19.83 11.36 14.84
N ASN A 111 -20.50 12.09 15.73
CA ASN A 111 -21.29 13.26 15.35
C ASN A 111 -20.45 14.49 14.99
N ASN A 112 -19.42 14.76 15.78
CA ASN A 112 -18.48 15.84 15.57
C ASN A 112 -17.08 15.26 15.40
N PHE A 113 -16.66 15.09 14.15
CA PHE A 113 -15.37 14.54 13.80
C PHE A 113 -14.44 15.62 13.25
N SER A 114 -13.19 15.63 13.72
CA SER A 114 -12.16 16.52 13.17
C SER A 114 -10.88 15.77 12.81
N VAL A 115 -10.19 16.28 11.80
CA VAL A 115 -8.88 15.81 11.37
C VAL A 115 -7.90 16.95 11.55
N ASP A 116 -7.03 16.84 12.54
CA ASP A 116 -5.90 17.74 12.73
C ASP A 116 -4.78 17.33 11.77
N GLY A 117 -4.46 18.20 10.81
CA GLY A 117 -3.40 17.98 9.83
C GLY A 117 -1.99 18.05 10.40
N ASN A 118 -1.81 18.41 11.67
CA ASN A 118 -0.52 18.53 12.34
C ASN A 118 0.48 19.38 11.54
N ASN A 119 0.08 20.63 11.29
CA ASN A 119 0.74 21.62 10.44
C ASN A 119 0.67 21.38 8.92
N ALA A 120 0.06 20.28 8.44
CA ALA A 120 -0.37 20.14 7.05
C ALA A 120 -1.80 20.69 6.86
N LEU A 121 -2.12 21.11 5.63
CA LEU A 121 -3.50 21.41 5.26
C LEU A 121 -4.27 20.11 5.03
N VAL A 122 -5.57 20.09 5.34
CA VAL A 122 -6.44 18.94 5.08
C VAL A 122 -7.65 19.43 4.30
N ILE A 123 -7.81 18.94 3.07
CA ILE A 123 -8.88 19.34 2.16
C ILE A 123 -9.83 18.16 1.96
N GLY A 124 -11.11 18.39 2.29
CA GLY A 124 -12.16 17.39 2.15
C GLY A 124 -12.26 16.39 3.31
N ALA A 125 -11.63 16.65 4.45
CA ALA A 125 -11.90 15.86 5.65
C ALA A 125 -13.38 15.95 6.05
N PRO A 126 -14.00 14.83 6.45
CA PRO A 126 -15.37 14.84 6.93
C PRO A 126 -15.46 15.54 8.30
N ASN A 127 -16.60 16.17 8.58
CA ASN A 127 -16.92 16.77 9.88
C ASN A 127 -17.73 15.82 10.80
N ALA A 128 -18.10 14.64 10.29
CA ALA A 128 -18.81 13.59 11.00
C ALA A 128 -18.51 12.24 10.32
N LEU A 129 -18.61 11.15 11.08
CA LEU A 129 -18.54 9.79 10.53
C LEU A 129 -19.89 9.12 10.72
N ALA A 130 -20.48 8.66 9.62
CA ALA A 130 -21.67 7.82 9.69
C ALA A 130 -21.30 6.43 10.25
N ALA A 131 -22.29 5.70 10.78
CA ALA A 131 -22.11 4.29 11.11
C ALA A 131 -21.74 3.52 9.83
N ASN A 132 -20.72 2.66 9.92
CA ASN A 132 -20.09 1.99 8.77
C ASN A 132 -19.48 2.95 7.72
N GLY A 133 -19.23 4.20 8.11
CA GLY A 133 -18.63 5.20 7.25
C GLY A 133 -17.14 4.98 7.04
N PHE A 134 -16.63 5.44 5.90
CA PHE A 134 -15.20 5.40 5.59
C PHE A 134 -14.78 6.63 4.81
N PHE A 135 -13.49 6.95 4.87
CA PHE A 135 -12.88 7.96 4.01
C PHE A 135 -11.39 7.63 3.81
N LYS A 136 -10.82 8.27 2.80
CA LYS A 136 -9.41 8.12 2.45
C LYS A 136 -8.79 9.48 2.18
N LEU A 137 -7.61 9.69 2.75
CA LEU A 137 -6.77 10.85 2.49
C LEU A 137 -5.47 10.39 1.81
N LYS A 138 -4.95 11.22 0.91
CA LYS A 138 -3.63 11.05 0.30
C LYS A 138 -2.82 12.31 0.47
N TYR A 139 -1.57 12.17 0.89
CA TYR A 139 -0.66 13.28 1.07
C TYR A 139 0.03 13.67 -0.24
N ASP A 140 0.09 14.96 -0.51
CA ASP A 140 0.96 15.56 -1.52
C ASP A 140 2.04 16.39 -0.81
N LYS A 141 3.29 15.98 -0.98
CA LYS A 141 4.45 16.61 -0.33
C LYS A 141 4.76 17.97 -0.92
N LEU A 142 4.43 18.21 -2.19
CA LEU A 142 4.70 19.49 -2.83
C LEU A 142 3.84 20.61 -2.22
N SER A 143 2.55 20.35 -2.01
CA SER A 143 1.63 21.31 -1.40
C SER A 143 1.50 21.17 0.13
N ASN A 144 2.20 20.23 0.76
CA ASN A 144 2.06 19.90 2.19
C ASN A 144 0.60 19.72 2.61
N THR A 145 -0.17 19.00 1.80
CA THR A 145 -1.62 18.92 1.92
C THR A 145 -2.12 17.48 1.82
N TRP A 146 -3.05 17.13 2.69
CA TRP A 146 -3.85 15.91 2.60
C TRP A 146 -5.12 16.17 1.82
N TYR A 147 -5.33 15.43 0.73
CA TYR A 147 -6.53 15.51 -0.08
C TYR A 147 -7.42 14.31 0.14
N ARG A 148 -8.73 14.53 0.24
CA ARG A 148 -9.71 13.45 0.18
C ARG A 148 -9.67 12.78 -1.19
N VAL A 149 -9.56 11.45 -1.19
CA VAL A 149 -9.62 10.62 -2.40
C VAL A 149 -10.66 9.53 -2.19
N GLY A 150 -11.93 9.81 -2.52
CA GLY A 150 -13.05 8.89 -2.34
C GLY A 150 -14.36 9.58 -1.96
#